data_AF-A0A6N7GR67-F1
#
_entry.id   AF-A0A6N7GR67-F1
#
_cell.length_a   1.000
_cell.length_b   1.000
_cell.length_c   1.000
_cell.angle_alpha   90.00
_cell.angle_beta   90.00
_cell.angle_gamma   90.00
#
_symmetry.space_group_name_H-M   'P 1'
#
loop_
_entity.id
_entity.type
_entity.pdbx_description
1 polymer ?
#
loop_
_entity_poly.entity_id
_entity_poly.type
_entity_poly.pdbx_seq_one_letter_code
_entity_poly.pdbx_strand_id
1 'polypeptide(L)'
;MATITVKSCLRFAAVLMGGLSSVTQSFAQSSCMLPQAFNDPHAVMHDDRSLFWVRPLQVDADGSPNAYHRDDPYGKRGLAIEYIGNGMTIYKNGQPMTFELDEKDNTEWLSIYRKIAANGWKAPAGYSVDIYGFARNDRGAVCMTERGRLISSTSLMFDANMHPCNQRRYVDARKFPGFVVPNRTSDERVVENADPQVAPPFSERGVGRGDLSVVYNPDTGLWKGAMLYDTGPRHLLGEGSLRLVMNLRGLQQVPKTAIKLNSLGIVETFSVTFPGSAADLGPSSTWTPEKVERAAAERFKAWGGGSLTGALQRMFACAQQYKSQIRASAR
;
A
#
# COMPACT_ATOMS: atom_id res chain seq x y z
N MET A 1 35.41 35.89 23.24
CA MET A 1 35.30 35.58 24.68
C MET A 1 34.39 36.60 25.31
N ALA A 2 33.15 36.23 25.62
CA ALA A 2 32.21 37.07 26.35
C ALA A 2 31.41 36.15 27.27
N THR A 3 31.73 36.23 28.56
CA THR A 3 31.11 35.46 29.63
C THR A 3 29.89 36.23 30.11
N ILE A 4 28.70 35.66 29.93
CA ILE A 4 27.46 36.21 30.50
C ILE A 4 27.06 35.35 31.69
N THR A 5 27.22 35.94 32.87
CA THR A 5 26.76 35.42 34.16
C THR A 5 25.32 35.87 34.38
N VAL A 6 24.38 34.94 34.61
CA VAL A 6 23.04 35.29 35.10
C VAL A 6 22.78 34.58 36.42
N LYS A 7 22.52 35.40 37.44
CA LYS A 7 22.23 35.07 38.83
C LYS A 7 20.90 34.33 38.97
N SER A 8 20.93 33.34 39.84
CA SER A 8 19.78 32.66 40.43
C SER A 8 18.92 33.62 41.26
N CYS A 9 17.60 33.49 41.18
CA CYS A 9 16.66 34.05 42.14
C CYS A 9 15.56 33.02 42.43
N LEU A 10 15.67 32.36 43.58
CA LEU A 10 14.62 31.56 44.20
C LEU A 10 13.43 32.46 44.60
N ARG A 11 12.21 32.01 44.31
CA ARG A 11 11.03 32.31 45.13
C ARG A 11 10.23 31.03 45.36
N PHE A 12 10.19 30.60 46.61
CA PHE A 12 9.28 29.58 47.11
C PHE A 12 7.86 30.15 47.16
N ALA A 13 6.92 29.48 46.50
CA ALA A 13 5.49 29.67 46.70
C ALA A 13 4.91 28.37 47.26
N ALA A 14 4.37 28.45 48.48
CA ALA A 14 3.61 27.37 49.11
C ALA A 14 2.26 27.24 48.39
N VAL A 15 2.01 26.09 47.75
CA VAL A 15 0.73 25.76 47.11
C VAL A 15 -0.05 24.82 48.03
N LEU A 16 -1.31 25.18 48.27
CA LEU A 16 -2.28 24.45 49.08
C LEU A 16 -2.43 22.99 48.61
N MET A 17 -2.37 22.06 49.56
CA MET A 17 -2.84 20.68 49.40
C MET A 17 -4.38 20.66 49.36
N GLY A 18 -4.95 20.85 48.17
CA GLY A 18 -6.35 20.51 47.89
C GLY A 18 -6.46 19.02 47.53
N GLY A 19 -7.30 18.29 48.27
CA GLY A 19 -7.49 16.84 48.11
C GLY A 19 -7.83 16.43 46.68
N LEU A 20 -6.92 15.68 46.07
CA LEU A 20 -7.16 14.97 44.80
C LEU A 20 -8.10 13.79 45.09
N SER A 21 -9.41 14.01 44.95
CA SER A 21 -10.34 12.92 44.74
C SER A 21 -9.94 12.21 43.44
N SER A 22 -9.31 11.05 43.57
CA SER A 22 -8.95 10.16 42.49
C SER A 22 -10.22 9.68 41.80
N VAL A 23 -10.68 10.43 40.79
CA VAL A 23 -11.68 9.96 39.84
C VAL A 23 -11.03 8.83 39.05
N THR A 24 -11.22 7.60 39.51
CA THR A 24 -10.96 6.40 38.72
C THR A 24 -12.00 6.33 37.62
N GLN A 25 -11.79 7.12 36.55
CA GLN A 25 -12.44 6.83 35.28
C GLN A 25 -12.00 5.41 34.91
N SER A 26 -12.92 4.46 35.08
CA SER A 26 -12.78 3.11 34.56
C SER A 26 -12.68 3.26 33.05
N PHE A 27 -11.45 3.29 32.53
CA PHE A 27 -11.18 3.12 31.12
C PHE A 27 -11.65 1.71 30.80
N ALA A 28 -12.89 1.58 30.34
CA ALA A 28 -13.37 0.36 29.73
C ALA A 28 -12.31 -0.01 28.68
N GLN A 29 -11.58 -1.10 28.93
CA GLN A 29 -10.56 -1.58 28.00
C GLN A 29 -11.25 -1.73 26.65
N SER A 30 -10.86 -0.89 25.69
CA SER A 30 -11.31 -1.01 24.31
C SER A 30 -10.80 -2.35 23.80
N SER A 31 -11.60 -3.40 23.89
CA SER A 31 -11.27 -4.70 23.31
C SER A 31 -11.24 -4.55 21.79
N CYS A 32 -10.50 -5.42 21.10
CA CYS A 32 -10.40 -5.36 19.64
C CYS A 32 -11.78 -5.42 18.96
N MET A 33 -12.75 -6.12 19.58
CA MET A 33 -14.11 -6.32 19.05
C MET A 33 -14.12 -6.84 17.60
N LEU A 34 -13.15 -7.68 17.22
CA LEU A 34 -13.13 -8.41 15.94
C LEU A 34 -13.19 -9.90 16.26
N PRO A 35 -14.38 -10.51 16.24
CA PRO A 35 -14.59 -11.87 16.75
C PRO A 35 -14.16 -12.96 15.75
N GLN A 36 -14.04 -12.62 14.47
CA GLN A 36 -13.76 -13.58 13.40
C GLN A 36 -12.34 -13.39 12.86
N ALA A 37 -11.79 -14.44 12.27
CA ALA A 37 -10.53 -14.38 11.56
C ALA A 37 -10.48 -15.39 10.41
N PHE A 38 -9.67 -15.10 9.40
CA PHE A 38 -9.20 -16.07 8.42
C PHE A 38 -7.67 -16.06 8.39
N ASN A 39 -7.06 -17.20 8.04
CA ASN A 39 -5.60 -17.38 8.07
C ASN A 39 -5.00 -17.82 6.73
N ASP A 40 -5.82 -18.07 5.71
CA ASP A 40 -5.38 -18.42 4.36
C ASP A 40 -5.76 -17.29 3.39
N PRO A 41 -4.81 -16.70 2.65
CA PRO A 41 -3.35 -16.87 2.73
C PRO A 41 -2.70 -16.05 3.87
N HIS A 42 -3.48 -15.23 4.55
CA HIS A 42 -3.00 -14.30 5.56
C HIS A 42 -3.93 -14.31 6.78
N ALA A 43 -3.33 -14.17 7.95
CA ALA A 43 -4.07 -13.88 9.17
C ALA A 43 -4.69 -12.49 9.07
N VAL A 44 -6.01 -12.41 9.19
CA VAL A 44 -6.80 -11.18 9.20
C VAL A 44 -7.94 -11.36 10.19
N MET A 45 -8.06 -10.45 11.16
CA MET A 45 -9.21 -10.39 12.06
C MET A 45 -10.29 -9.52 11.43
N HIS A 46 -11.57 -9.84 11.63
CA HIS A 46 -12.65 -9.06 11.05
C HIS A 46 -13.96 -9.10 11.87
N ASP A 47 -14.82 -8.14 11.55
CA ASP A 47 -16.25 -8.11 11.84
C ASP A 47 -17.00 -7.78 10.53
N ASP A 48 -18.32 -7.57 10.59
CA ASP A 48 -19.13 -7.26 9.41
C ASP A 48 -18.79 -5.91 8.74
N ARG A 49 -17.96 -5.07 9.37
CA ARG A 49 -17.71 -3.68 8.94
C ARG A 49 -16.23 -3.35 8.78
N SER A 50 -15.32 -4.24 9.18
CA SER A 50 -13.91 -3.95 9.21
C SER A 50 -13.04 -5.20 9.16
N LEU A 51 -11.92 -5.08 8.44
CA LEU A 51 -10.86 -6.08 8.39
C LEU A 51 -9.59 -5.46 8.97
N PHE A 52 -8.87 -6.21 9.79
CA PHE A 52 -7.66 -5.76 10.48
C PHE A 52 -6.52 -6.77 10.36
N TRP A 53 -5.30 -6.28 10.16
CA TRP A 53 -4.10 -7.11 10.17
C TRP A 53 -2.86 -6.34 10.63
N VAL A 54 -1.83 -7.11 11.01
CA VAL A 54 -0.48 -6.60 11.30
C VAL A 54 0.51 -7.24 10.35
N ARG A 55 1.18 -6.42 9.52
CA ARG A 55 2.15 -6.87 8.50
C ARG A 55 3.22 -5.80 8.24
N PRO A 56 4.38 -6.20 7.69
CA PRO A 56 5.24 -5.25 6.99
C PRO A 56 4.46 -4.51 5.89
N LEU A 57 4.88 -3.29 5.57
CA LEU A 57 4.34 -2.50 4.47
C LEU A 57 5.45 -2.20 3.47
N GLN A 58 5.48 -2.94 2.36
CA GLN A 58 6.34 -2.65 1.22
C GLN A 58 5.79 -1.49 0.40
N VAL A 59 6.65 -0.90 -0.43
CA VAL A 59 6.23 0.18 -1.33
C VAL A 59 5.77 -0.41 -2.65
N ASP A 60 4.59 0.03 -3.08
CA ASP A 60 4.12 -0.13 -4.44
C ASP A 60 4.17 1.25 -5.13
N ALA A 61 4.82 1.30 -6.30
CA ALA A 61 4.92 2.50 -7.12
C ALA A 61 4.07 2.44 -8.39
N ASP A 62 3.29 1.38 -8.59
CA ASP A 62 2.39 1.27 -9.73
C ASP A 62 1.43 2.47 -9.81
N GLY A 63 1.14 2.89 -11.04
CA GLY A 63 0.43 4.12 -11.35
C GLY A 63 1.28 5.40 -11.30
N SER A 64 2.52 5.35 -10.79
CA SER A 64 3.41 6.52 -10.84
C SER A 64 3.85 6.81 -12.29
N PRO A 65 3.74 8.07 -12.79
CA PRO A 65 4.24 8.48 -14.11
C PRO A 65 5.75 8.31 -14.37
N ASN A 66 6.51 7.85 -13.38
CA ASN A 66 7.93 7.53 -13.48
C ASN A 66 8.26 6.18 -12.81
N ALA A 67 7.28 5.30 -12.59
CA ALA A 67 7.51 3.96 -12.08
C ALA A 67 8.52 3.23 -12.97
N TYR A 68 8.20 3.10 -14.26
CA TYR A 68 8.98 2.31 -15.21
C TYR A 68 9.51 3.13 -16.38
N HIS A 69 10.68 2.72 -16.87
CA HIS A 69 11.32 3.30 -18.05
C HIS A 69 12.00 2.21 -18.86
N ARG A 70 11.77 2.19 -20.19
CA ARG A 70 12.30 1.15 -21.09
C ARG A 70 13.82 1.00 -21.00
N ASP A 71 14.52 2.12 -20.89
CA ASP A 71 15.98 2.14 -20.91
C ASP A 71 16.63 2.07 -19.51
N ASP A 72 15.85 1.92 -18.44
CA ASP A 72 16.35 1.80 -17.06
C ASP A 72 15.71 0.60 -16.35
N PRO A 73 15.95 -0.64 -16.82
CA PRO A 73 15.29 -1.83 -16.29
C PRO A 73 15.60 -2.09 -14.81
N TYR A 74 16.71 -1.56 -14.28
CA TYR A 74 17.05 -1.66 -12.87
C TYR A 74 16.55 -0.48 -12.02
N GLY A 75 16.01 0.58 -12.63
CA GLY A 75 15.69 1.83 -11.91
C GLY A 75 16.91 2.44 -11.21
N LYS A 76 18.12 2.31 -11.77
CA LYS A 76 19.38 2.79 -11.17
C LYS A 76 19.86 4.11 -11.80
N ARG A 77 19.34 4.48 -12.97
CA ARG A 77 19.78 5.65 -13.74
C ARG A 77 18.98 6.92 -13.43
N GLY A 78 17.98 6.83 -12.55
CA GLY A 78 17.09 7.95 -12.23
C GLY A 78 16.00 8.19 -13.26
N LEU A 79 15.83 7.29 -14.23
CA LEU A 79 14.77 7.39 -15.24
C LEU A 79 13.47 6.70 -14.76
N ALA A 80 13.63 5.64 -13.96
CA ALA A 80 12.58 4.89 -13.31
C ALA A 80 12.80 4.86 -11.78
N ILE A 81 11.72 4.93 -11.02
CA ILE A 81 11.77 4.72 -9.55
C ILE A 81 11.57 3.27 -9.17
N GLU A 82 11.09 2.45 -10.09
CA GLU A 82 10.89 1.02 -9.96
C GLU A 82 11.80 0.25 -10.92
N TYR A 83 12.03 -1.02 -10.66
CA TYR A 83 12.70 -1.91 -11.60
C TYR A 83 11.67 -2.65 -12.46
N ILE A 84 12.02 -2.97 -13.70
CA ILE A 84 11.02 -3.41 -14.69
C ILE A 84 10.37 -4.76 -14.34
N GLY A 85 11.08 -5.64 -13.61
CA GLY A 85 10.55 -6.94 -13.16
C GLY A 85 9.35 -6.82 -12.22
N ASN A 86 9.21 -5.69 -11.53
CA ASN A 86 8.01 -5.42 -10.71
C ASN A 86 6.74 -5.22 -11.56
N GLY A 87 6.88 -4.90 -12.86
CA GLY A 87 5.74 -4.69 -13.76
C GLY A 87 5.53 -5.77 -14.82
N MET A 88 6.44 -6.73 -14.94
CA MET A 88 6.37 -7.79 -15.94
C MET A 88 7.16 -9.05 -15.57
N THR A 89 6.71 -10.19 -16.08
CA THR A 89 7.45 -11.46 -15.99
C THR A 89 7.77 -11.98 -17.40
N ILE A 90 9.01 -12.42 -17.61
CA ILE A 90 9.41 -13.13 -18.83
C ILE A 90 9.39 -14.62 -18.51
N TYR A 91 8.88 -15.44 -19.42
CA TYR A 91 8.92 -16.89 -19.28
C TYR A 91 9.79 -17.49 -20.37
N LYS A 92 10.52 -18.56 -20.05
CA LYS A 92 11.29 -19.39 -20.98
C LYS A 92 10.73 -20.80 -20.95
N ASN A 93 10.19 -21.27 -22.08
CA ASN A 93 9.53 -22.57 -22.17
C ASN A 93 8.46 -22.79 -21.07
N GLY A 94 7.68 -21.75 -20.77
CA GLY A 94 6.65 -21.77 -19.74
C GLY A 94 7.12 -21.58 -18.30
N GLN A 95 8.43 -21.55 -18.05
CA GLN A 95 8.98 -21.32 -16.71
C GLN A 95 9.28 -19.83 -16.49
N PRO A 96 8.84 -19.22 -15.37
CA PRO A 96 9.13 -17.82 -15.10
C PRO A 96 10.63 -17.61 -14.93
N MET A 97 11.13 -16.53 -15.54
CA MET A 97 12.47 -16.01 -15.31
C MET A 97 12.37 -14.87 -14.31
N THR A 98 13.04 -15.03 -13.18
CA THR A 98 13.12 -14.01 -12.15
C THR A 98 14.03 -12.85 -12.61
N PHE A 99 13.71 -11.64 -12.18
CA PHE A 99 14.57 -10.47 -12.32
C PHE A 99 14.54 -9.70 -11.01
N GLU A 100 15.56 -9.89 -10.18
CA GLU A 100 15.69 -9.17 -8.91
C GLU A 100 16.82 -8.13 -8.97
N LEU A 101 16.68 -7.07 -8.17
CA LEU A 101 17.65 -5.97 -8.11
C LEU A 101 19.04 -6.38 -7.58
N ASP A 102 19.05 -7.36 -6.68
CA ASP A 102 20.21 -7.88 -5.96
C ASP A 102 20.70 -9.23 -6.51
N GLU A 103 20.02 -9.79 -7.52
CA GLU A 103 20.47 -11.01 -8.17
C GLU A 103 21.78 -10.79 -8.92
N LYS A 104 22.71 -11.73 -8.73
CA LYS A 104 24.07 -11.66 -9.25
C LYS A 104 24.11 -11.68 -10.78
N ASP A 105 23.17 -12.39 -11.41
CA ASP A 105 23.14 -12.56 -12.85
C ASP A 105 21.74 -12.44 -13.44
N ASN A 106 21.43 -11.24 -13.95
CA ASN A 106 20.23 -10.96 -14.74
C ASN A 106 20.50 -10.96 -16.26
N THR A 107 21.62 -11.51 -16.72
CA THR A 107 22.12 -11.32 -18.09
C THR A 107 21.17 -11.89 -19.14
N GLU A 108 20.67 -13.12 -18.94
CA GLU A 108 19.72 -13.71 -19.88
C GLU A 108 18.42 -12.91 -19.93
N TRP A 109 17.86 -12.60 -18.75
CA TRP A 109 16.62 -11.83 -18.64
C TRP A 109 16.73 -10.49 -19.38
N LEU A 110 17.81 -9.74 -19.14
CA LEU A 110 18.05 -8.45 -19.80
C LEU A 110 18.26 -8.57 -21.31
N SER A 111 18.92 -9.63 -21.77
CA SER A 111 19.10 -9.90 -23.19
C SER A 111 17.75 -10.11 -23.88
N ILE A 112 16.87 -10.90 -23.27
CA ILE A 112 15.53 -11.15 -23.79
C ILE A 112 14.62 -9.93 -23.69
N TYR A 113 14.67 -9.22 -22.57
CA TYR A 113 13.96 -7.95 -22.39
C TYR A 113 14.29 -6.94 -23.49
N ARG A 114 15.58 -6.75 -23.82
CA ARG A 114 15.99 -5.83 -24.89
C ARG A 114 15.42 -6.25 -26.25
N LYS A 115 15.36 -7.55 -26.54
CA LYS A 115 14.72 -8.08 -27.77
C LYS A 115 13.22 -7.81 -27.78
N ILE A 116 12.54 -8.05 -26.65
CA ILE A 116 11.11 -7.75 -26.48
C ILE A 116 10.86 -6.25 -26.72
N ALA A 117 11.59 -5.38 -26.02
CA ALA A 117 11.43 -3.94 -26.12
C ALA A 117 11.73 -3.40 -27.52
N ALA A 118 12.73 -3.95 -28.22
CA ALA A 118 13.05 -3.58 -29.60
C ALA A 118 12.01 -4.10 -30.62
N ASN A 119 11.35 -5.23 -30.33
CA ASN A 119 10.37 -5.86 -31.22
C ASN A 119 8.91 -5.48 -30.88
N GLY A 120 8.69 -4.24 -30.45
CA GLY A 120 7.35 -3.76 -30.13
C GLY A 120 6.64 -4.56 -29.02
N TRP A 121 7.40 -5.02 -28.03
CA TRP A 121 6.95 -5.82 -26.88
C TRP A 121 6.46 -7.24 -27.21
N LYS A 122 6.91 -7.79 -28.35
CA LYS A 122 6.67 -9.20 -28.71
C LYS A 122 7.84 -10.09 -28.31
N ALA A 123 7.55 -11.17 -27.59
CA ALA A 123 8.55 -12.16 -27.18
C ALA A 123 9.10 -12.95 -28.38
N PRO A 124 10.43 -13.23 -28.41
CA PRO A 124 11.01 -14.13 -29.40
C PRO A 124 10.59 -15.59 -29.16
N ALA A 125 10.81 -16.46 -30.16
CA ALA A 125 10.51 -17.89 -30.03
C ALA A 125 11.18 -18.54 -28.81
N GLY A 126 10.46 -19.40 -28.10
CA GLY A 126 10.89 -20.01 -26.84
C GLY A 126 10.63 -19.16 -25.60
N TYR A 127 10.17 -17.92 -25.77
CA TYR A 127 9.85 -17.02 -24.67
C TYR A 127 8.40 -16.52 -24.75
N SER A 128 7.84 -16.17 -23.61
CA SER A 128 6.60 -15.39 -23.50
C SER A 128 6.78 -14.28 -22.47
N VAL A 129 5.84 -13.34 -22.45
CA VAL A 129 5.89 -12.18 -21.57
C VAL A 129 4.51 -11.91 -21.00
N ASP A 130 4.44 -11.74 -19.68
CA ASP A 130 3.25 -11.24 -18.98
C ASP A 130 3.53 -9.82 -18.48
N ILE A 131 2.58 -8.91 -18.73
CA ILE A 131 2.71 -7.48 -18.44
C ILE A 131 1.51 -7.09 -17.58
N TYR A 132 1.80 -6.58 -16.38
CA TYR A 132 0.78 -6.27 -15.38
C TYR A 132 0.96 -4.91 -14.68
N GLY A 133 2.18 -4.36 -14.56
CA GLY A 133 2.43 -3.06 -13.92
C GLY A 133 2.31 -1.84 -14.86
N PHE A 134 2.08 -2.06 -16.15
CA PHE A 134 1.91 -0.98 -17.12
C PHE A 134 0.90 -1.29 -18.23
N ALA A 135 0.27 -0.22 -18.72
CA ALA A 135 -0.87 -0.26 -19.60
C ALA A 135 -0.52 -0.76 -21.01
N ARG A 136 -1.52 -1.37 -21.64
CA ARG A 136 -1.53 -1.74 -23.06
C ARG A 136 -2.71 -1.06 -23.74
N ASN A 137 -2.57 -0.69 -25.01
CA ASN A 137 -3.67 -0.21 -25.82
C ASN A 137 -4.56 -1.36 -26.31
N ASP A 138 -5.63 -1.02 -27.04
CA ASP A 138 -6.61 -2.00 -27.53
C ASP A 138 -6.02 -3.03 -28.52
N ARG A 139 -4.82 -2.78 -29.05
CA ARG A 139 -4.08 -3.71 -29.92
C ARG A 139 -3.07 -4.56 -29.14
N GLY A 140 -3.08 -4.47 -27.81
CA GLY A 140 -2.14 -5.15 -26.91
C GLY A 140 -0.74 -4.54 -26.88
N ALA A 141 -0.48 -3.42 -27.56
CA ALA A 141 0.83 -2.78 -27.55
C ALA A 141 1.03 -1.98 -26.26
N VAL A 142 2.23 -2.06 -25.69
CA VAL A 142 2.59 -1.33 -24.46
C VAL A 142 2.50 0.17 -24.68
N CYS A 143 1.81 0.84 -23.76
CA CYS A 143 1.68 2.27 -23.74
C CYS A 143 2.97 2.92 -23.21
N MET A 144 3.56 3.80 -24.01
CA MET A 144 4.83 4.44 -23.70
C MET A 144 4.85 5.88 -24.24
N THR A 145 5.45 6.79 -23.48
CA THR A 145 5.72 8.16 -23.92
C THR A 145 6.86 8.20 -24.94
N GLU A 146 6.99 9.28 -25.71
CA GLU A 146 8.11 9.48 -26.65
C GLU A 146 9.49 9.38 -25.97
N ARG A 147 9.56 9.71 -24.67
CA ARG A 147 10.79 9.65 -23.87
C ARG A 147 11.06 8.27 -23.26
N GLY A 148 10.28 7.24 -23.57
CA GLY A 148 10.55 5.87 -23.10
C GLY A 148 9.95 5.52 -21.73
N ARG A 149 9.17 6.42 -21.10
CA ARG A 149 8.40 6.10 -19.89
C ARG A 149 7.19 5.25 -20.22
N LEU A 150 7.02 4.15 -19.50
CA LEU A 150 5.84 3.30 -19.65
C LEU A 150 4.68 3.92 -18.86
N ILE A 151 3.48 3.81 -19.40
CA ILE A 151 2.27 4.26 -18.70
C ILE A 151 1.96 3.25 -17.61
N SER A 152 2.33 3.54 -16.37
CA SER A 152 2.12 2.63 -15.25
C SER A 152 0.65 2.60 -14.88
N SER A 153 0.11 1.40 -14.70
CA SER A 153 -1.31 1.16 -14.47
C SER A 153 -1.55 0.65 -13.06
N THR A 154 -2.75 0.93 -12.55
CA THR A 154 -3.25 0.40 -11.28
C THR A 154 -4.58 -0.31 -11.52
N SER A 155 -4.99 -1.20 -10.63
CA SER A 155 -6.29 -1.86 -10.74
C SER A 155 -7.46 -0.87 -10.66
N LEU A 156 -7.38 0.14 -9.79
CA LEU A 156 -8.32 1.27 -9.76
C LEU A 156 -8.01 2.26 -10.88
N MET A 157 -9.04 2.66 -11.64
CA MET A 157 -8.96 3.71 -12.65
C MET A 157 -9.72 4.94 -12.15
N PHE A 158 -9.10 6.12 -12.20
CA PHE A 158 -9.77 7.38 -11.88
C PHE A 158 -10.77 7.81 -12.95
N ASP A 159 -10.42 7.59 -14.22
CA ASP A 159 -11.29 7.90 -15.33
C ASP A 159 -11.20 6.81 -16.39
N ALA A 160 -12.10 5.84 -16.31
CA ALA A 160 -12.17 4.71 -17.23
C ALA A 160 -12.46 5.14 -18.69
N ASN A 161 -12.96 6.36 -18.91
CA ASN A 161 -13.23 6.89 -20.25
C ASN A 161 -11.97 7.43 -20.93
N MET A 162 -10.88 7.66 -20.18
CA MET A 162 -9.61 8.03 -20.78
C MET A 162 -9.00 6.86 -21.55
N HIS A 163 -8.29 7.16 -22.64
CA HIS A 163 -7.55 6.15 -23.40
C HIS A 163 -6.56 5.38 -22.50
N PRO A 164 -6.37 4.05 -22.65
CA PRO A 164 -5.47 3.25 -21.81
C PRO A 164 -4.04 3.80 -21.71
N CYS A 165 -3.53 4.42 -22.79
CA CYS A 165 -2.21 5.05 -22.79
C CYS A 165 -2.15 6.46 -22.17
N ASN A 166 -3.23 6.92 -21.52
CA ASN A 166 -3.22 8.18 -20.78
C ASN A 166 -2.93 7.89 -19.29
N GLN A 167 -1.80 8.36 -18.78
CA GLN A 167 -1.41 8.17 -17.38
C GLN A 167 -2.46 8.71 -16.39
N ARG A 168 -3.26 9.71 -16.77
CA ARG A 168 -4.34 10.26 -15.92
C ARG A 168 -5.53 9.31 -15.73
N ARG A 169 -5.60 8.21 -16.51
CA ARG A 169 -6.58 7.13 -16.33
C ARG A 169 -6.38 6.42 -14.99
N TYR A 170 -5.14 6.30 -14.53
CA TYR A 170 -4.74 5.52 -13.37
C TYR A 170 -4.41 6.41 -12.17
N VAL A 171 -4.34 5.79 -10.98
CA VAL A 171 -4.01 6.50 -9.74
C VAL A 171 -2.51 6.85 -9.74
N ASP A 172 -2.14 8.11 -9.47
CA ASP A 172 -0.73 8.47 -9.27
C ASP A 172 -0.30 8.12 -7.83
N ALA A 173 0.38 6.99 -7.64
CA ALA A 173 0.85 6.51 -6.33
C ALA A 173 1.81 7.47 -5.61
N ARG A 174 2.35 8.49 -6.30
CA ARG A 174 3.14 9.56 -5.66
C ARG A 174 2.27 10.62 -5.03
N LYS A 175 0.98 10.67 -5.35
CA LYS A 175 0.04 11.70 -4.90
C LYS A 175 -1.01 11.16 -3.95
N PHE A 176 -1.55 9.97 -4.23
CA PHE A 176 -2.64 9.40 -3.44
C PHE A 176 -2.10 8.37 -2.45
N PRO A 177 -2.49 8.45 -1.16
CA PRO A 177 -2.26 7.35 -0.25
C PRO A 177 -3.21 6.20 -0.61
N GLY A 178 -2.63 5.10 -1.05
CA GLY A 178 -3.33 3.87 -1.36
C GLY A 178 -2.68 2.66 -0.71
N PHE A 179 -3.46 1.60 -0.54
CA PHE A 179 -3.01 0.28 -0.11
C PHE A 179 -3.39 -0.78 -1.15
N VAL A 180 -2.71 -1.92 -1.07
CA VAL A 180 -2.90 -3.08 -1.94
C VAL A 180 -3.41 -4.25 -1.12
N VAL A 181 -4.39 -4.97 -1.66
CA VAL A 181 -4.80 -6.28 -1.12
C VAL A 181 -4.59 -7.36 -2.17
N PRO A 182 -4.47 -8.63 -1.76
CA PRO A 182 -4.47 -9.75 -2.69
C PRO A 182 -5.68 -9.70 -3.64
N ASN A 183 -5.49 -10.06 -4.91
CA ASN A 183 -6.55 -10.26 -5.91
C ASN A 183 -6.33 -11.46 -6.83
N ARG A 184 -5.62 -12.48 -6.36
CA ARG A 184 -5.42 -13.70 -7.16
C ARG A 184 -5.84 -14.91 -6.35
N THR A 185 -6.56 -15.82 -6.99
CA THR A 185 -7.17 -16.99 -6.34
C THR A 185 -6.26 -18.21 -6.32
N SER A 186 -5.26 -18.23 -7.19
CA SER A 186 -4.15 -19.17 -7.20
C SER A 186 -3.01 -18.52 -8.03
N ASP A 187 -1.81 -19.11 -8.04
CA ASP A 187 -0.76 -18.70 -9.00
C ASP A 187 -1.23 -18.94 -10.47
N GLU A 188 -2.21 -19.83 -10.67
CA GLU A 188 -3.02 -20.01 -11.88
C GLU A 188 -4.47 -19.47 -11.69
N ARG A 189 -5.01 -18.76 -12.67
CA ARG A 189 -6.05 -17.72 -12.46
C ARG A 189 -7.51 -18.24 -12.39
N VAL A 190 -8.31 -17.49 -11.61
CA VAL A 190 -9.79 -17.33 -11.54
C VAL A 190 -10.59 -18.38 -10.74
N VAL A 191 -11.30 -17.91 -9.70
CA VAL A 191 -12.45 -18.62 -9.07
C VAL A 191 -13.73 -18.12 -9.71
N GLU A 192 -14.60 -19.04 -10.08
CA GLU A 192 -15.95 -18.77 -10.58
C GLU A 192 -16.76 -18.02 -9.49
N ASN A 193 -17.25 -16.83 -9.81
CA ASN A 193 -18.05 -15.91 -8.95
C ASN A 193 -17.28 -15.04 -7.93
N ALA A 194 -15.95 -15.06 -7.86
CA ALA A 194 -15.21 -14.02 -7.15
C ALA A 194 -15.29 -12.70 -7.95
N ASP A 195 -15.38 -11.55 -7.28
CA ASP A 195 -15.16 -10.26 -7.96
C ASP A 195 -13.78 -10.34 -8.65
N PRO A 196 -13.68 -10.25 -9.99
CA PRO A 196 -12.40 -10.37 -10.70
C PRO A 196 -11.40 -9.25 -10.32
N GLN A 197 -11.82 -8.30 -9.49
CA GLN A 197 -11.07 -7.12 -9.07
C GLN A 197 -10.50 -7.18 -7.64
N VAL A 198 -10.90 -8.12 -6.75
CA VAL A 198 -10.33 -8.33 -5.39
C VAL A 198 -10.36 -9.82 -4.96
N ALA A 199 -9.38 -10.32 -4.18
CA ALA A 199 -9.23 -11.76 -3.89
C ALA A 199 -10.38 -12.29 -3.03
N PRO A 200 -10.76 -13.58 -3.16
CA PRO A 200 -11.94 -14.15 -2.54
C PRO A 200 -12.04 -13.85 -1.04
N PRO A 201 -11.00 -14.00 -0.20
CA PRO A 201 -11.14 -13.69 1.22
C PRO A 201 -11.50 -12.23 1.50
N PHE A 202 -11.04 -11.28 0.68
CA PHE A 202 -11.34 -9.85 0.83
C PHE A 202 -12.65 -9.47 0.15
N SER A 203 -12.90 -9.93 -1.08
CA SER A 203 -14.12 -9.63 -1.83
C SER A 203 -15.37 -10.29 -1.24
N GLU A 204 -15.26 -11.52 -0.71
CA GLU A 204 -16.35 -12.18 0.05
C GLU A 204 -16.74 -11.41 1.31
N ARG A 205 -15.85 -10.54 1.80
CA ARG A 205 -16.09 -9.64 2.94
C ARG A 205 -16.45 -8.21 2.51
N GLY A 206 -16.78 -8.03 1.23
CA GLY A 206 -17.26 -6.76 0.68
C GLY A 206 -16.18 -5.73 0.40
N VAL A 207 -14.89 -6.10 0.44
CA VAL A 207 -13.80 -5.18 0.07
C VAL A 207 -13.78 -4.98 -1.43
N GLY A 208 -13.88 -3.72 -1.86
CA GLY A 208 -13.83 -3.30 -3.27
C GLY A 208 -12.85 -2.15 -3.52
N ARG A 209 -12.52 -1.90 -4.78
CA ARG A 209 -11.63 -0.80 -5.18
C ARG A 209 -12.20 0.54 -4.71
N GLY A 210 -11.32 1.39 -4.16
CA GLY A 210 -11.69 2.65 -3.55
C GLY A 210 -12.09 2.57 -2.08
N ASP A 211 -12.28 1.36 -1.52
CA ASP A 211 -12.56 1.23 -0.09
C ASP A 211 -11.43 1.83 0.73
N LEU A 212 -11.83 2.46 1.82
CA LEU A 212 -10.98 3.23 2.69
C LEU A 212 -10.29 2.33 3.70
N SER A 213 -9.05 2.70 4.02
CA SER A 213 -8.27 2.10 5.09
C SER A 213 -7.61 3.15 5.94
N VAL A 214 -7.26 2.79 7.17
CA VAL A 214 -6.24 3.49 7.95
C VAL A 214 -5.08 2.56 8.21
N VAL A 215 -3.88 3.07 7.95
CA VAL A 215 -2.62 2.39 8.24
C VAL A 215 -1.86 3.19 9.28
N TYR A 216 -1.34 2.51 10.29
CA TYR A 216 -0.56 3.09 11.38
C TYR A 216 0.85 2.49 11.40
N ASN A 217 1.84 3.35 11.55
CA ASN A 217 3.24 2.97 11.72
C ASN A 217 3.64 3.10 13.21
N PRO A 218 3.87 1.98 13.92
CA PRO A 218 4.25 2.00 15.33
C PRO A 218 5.61 2.64 15.59
N ASP A 219 6.52 2.67 14.62
CA ASP A 219 7.86 3.23 14.81
C ASP A 219 7.83 4.77 14.85
N THR A 220 6.90 5.39 14.09
CA THR A 220 6.80 6.86 14.00
C THR A 220 5.62 7.42 14.78
N GLY A 221 4.66 6.59 15.19
CA GLY A 221 3.40 7.03 15.79
C GLY A 221 2.44 7.68 14.79
N LEU A 222 2.75 7.65 13.50
CA LEU A 222 1.94 8.26 12.46
C LEU A 222 0.91 7.27 11.92
N TRP A 223 -0.32 7.74 11.70
CA TRP A 223 -1.32 7.04 10.89
C TRP A 223 -1.70 7.88 9.68
N LYS A 224 -2.21 7.19 8.65
CA LYS A 224 -2.71 7.79 7.42
C LYS A 224 -3.95 7.06 6.93
N GLY A 225 -4.91 7.84 6.46
CA GLY A 225 -6.00 7.35 5.62
C GLY A 225 -5.48 6.99 4.22
N ALA A 226 -6.01 5.91 3.66
CA ALA A 226 -5.66 5.40 2.34
C ALA A 226 -6.90 4.81 1.66
N MET A 227 -6.80 4.48 0.37
CA MET A 227 -7.84 3.77 -0.38
C MET A 227 -7.28 2.53 -1.09
N LEU A 228 -8.14 1.56 -1.39
CA LEU A 228 -7.75 0.39 -2.17
C LEU A 228 -7.56 0.82 -3.62
N TYR A 229 -6.31 0.98 -4.05
CA TYR A 229 -6.02 1.51 -5.38
C TYR A 229 -5.43 0.46 -6.32
N ASP A 230 -4.80 -0.57 -5.77
CA ASP A 230 -4.25 -1.66 -6.56
C ASP A 230 -4.46 -3.00 -5.89
N THR A 231 -4.15 -4.06 -6.61
CA THR A 231 -4.27 -5.41 -6.11
C THR A 231 -3.11 -6.32 -6.52
N GLY A 232 -2.62 -7.10 -5.56
CA GLY A 232 -1.43 -7.93 -5.70
C GLY A 232 -1.71 -9.43 -5.84
N PRO A 233 -0.66 -10.26 -5.91
CA PRO A 233 -0.78 -11.71 -5.91
C PRO A 233 -1.32 -12.26 -4.57
N ARG A 234 -1.83 -13.50 -4.59
CA ARG A 234 -2.54 -14.13 -3.46
C ARG A 234 -1.76 -14.06 -2.15
N HIS A 235 -0.47 -14.35 -2.22
CA HIS A 235 0.42 -14.55 -1.08
C HIS A 235 1.11 -13.26 -0.59
N LEU A 236 0.79 -12.10 -1.18
CA LEU A 236 1.34 -10.81 -0.76
C LEU A 236 0.24 -9.91 -0.20
N LEU A 237 0.34 -9.65 1.09
CA LEU A 237 -0.43 -8.62 1.80
C LEU A 237 0.55 -7.73 2.56
N GLY A 238 0.36 -6.42 2.39
CA GLY A 238 1.19 -5.40 3.00
C GLY A 238 1.99 -4.61 1.97
N GLU A 239 1.33 -4.12 0.92
CA GLU A 239 1.93 -3.10 0.04
C GLU A 239 1.10 -1.82 0.13
N GLY A 240 1.79 -0.69 0.01
CA GLY A 240 1.18 0.63 0.03
C GLY A 240 1.83 1.53 -1.00
N SER A 241 1.04 2.42 -1.59
CA SER A 241 1.52 3.44 -2.51
C SER A 241 2.74 4.17 -1.94
N LEU A 242 3.63 4.62 -2.81
CA LEU A 242 4.76 5.47 -2.43
C LEU A 242 4.33 6.63 -1.52
N ARG A 243 3.23 7.32 -1.82
CA ARG A 243 2.72 8.43 -0.98
C ARG A 243 2.36 7.96 0.42
N LEU A 244 1.66 6.83 0.55
CA LEU A 244 1.28 6.29 1.87
C LEU A 244 2.52 6.03 2.72
N VAL A 245 3.50 5.31 2.18
CA VAL A 245 4.72 4.94 2.91
C VAL A 245 5.55 6.18 3.27
N MET A 246 5.69 7.13 2.34
CA MET A 246 6.35 8.41 2.61
C MET A 246 5.67 9.17 3.75
N ASN A 247 4.35 9.27 3.74
CA ASN A 247 3.59 9.96 4.78
C ASN A 247 3.76 9.28 6.15
N LEU A 248 3.71 7.94 6.21
CA LEU A 248 3.92 7.16 7.44
C LEU A 248 5.35 7.25 7.98
N ARG A 249 6.32 7.62 7.14
CA ARG A 249 7.72 7.88 7.53
C ARG A 249 8.04 9.37 7.75
N GLY A 250 7.10 10.28 7.51
CA GLY A 250 7.35 11.72 7.56
C GLY A 250 8.29 12.23 6.46
N LEU A 251 8.35 11.54 5.31
CA LEU A 251 9.21 11.89 4.18
C LEU A 251 8.46 12.75 3.16
N GLN A 252 9.17 13.72 2.57
CA GLN A 252 8.62 14.60 1.54
C GLN A 252 9.23 14.40 0.15
N GLN A 253 10.45 13.83 0.09
CA GLN A 253 11.16 13.65 -1.17
C GLN A 253 10.86 12.28 -1.78
N VAL A 254 10.35 12.30 -3.00
CA VAL A 254 10.14 11.09 -3.81
C VAL A 254 11.50 10.46 -4.12
N PRO A 255 11.69 9.15 -3.88
CA PRO A 255 12.92 8.45 -4.25
C PRO A 255 13.15 8.54 -5.76
N LYS A 256 14.41 8.52 -6.17
CA LYS A 256 14.79 8.62 -7.59
C LYS A 256 15.18 7.28 -8.22
N THR A 257 15.32 6.23 -7.41
CA THR A 257 15.81 4.92 -7.85
C THR A 257 15.08 3.79 -7.15
N ALA A 258 15.06 2.61 -7.75
CA ALA A 258 14.43 1.41 -7.20
C ALA A 258 15.04 0.97 -5.86
N ILE A 259 16.37 1.02 -5.73
CA ILE A 259 17.04 0.74 -4.45
C ILE A 259 16.54 1.69 -3.36
N LYS A 260 16.43 3.00 -3.66
CA LYS A 260 15.99 3.96 -2.65
C LYS A 260 14.51 3.78 -2.32
N LEU A 261 13.69 3.47 -3.31
CA LEU A 261 12.27 3.16 -3.15
C LEU A 261 12.06 1.95 -2.22
N ASN A 262 12.70 0.81 -2.52
CA ASN A 262 12.55 -0.42 -1.74
C ASN A 262 13.06 -0.26 -0.29
N SER A 263 14.06 0.60 -0.07
CA SER A 263 14.53 0.92 1.28
C SER A 263 13.51 1.64 2.18
N LEU A 264 12.38 2.10 1.62
CA LEU A 264 11.33 2.77 2.39
C LEU A 264 10.32 1.79 3.01
N GLY A 265 10.38 0.49 2.73
CA GLY A 265 9.47 -0.48 3.35
C GLY A 265 9.45 -0.38 4.88
N ILE A 266 8.27 -0.50 5.50
CA ILE A 266 8.08 -0.41 6.95
C ILE A 266 7.98 -1.84 7.49
N VAL A 267 8.72 -2.14 8.56
CA VAL A 267 8.82 -3.52 9.10
C VAL A 267 7.51 -4.01 9.69
N GLU A 268 6.73 -3.10 10.29
CA GLU A 268 5.45 -3.44 10.89
C GLU A 268 4.47 -2.27 10.72
N THR A 269 3.23 -2.58 10.38
CA THR A 269 2.12 -1.63 10.34
C THR A 269 0.84 -2.27 10.87
N PHE A 270 -0.06 -1.45 11.41
CA PHE A 270 -1.41 -1.86 11.78
C PHE A 270 -2.37 -1.29 10.75
N SER A 271 -3.13 -2.15 10.09
CA SER A 271 -4.05 -1.73 9.03
C SER A 271 -5.47 -2.11 9.39
N VAL A 272 -6.40 -1.21 9.12
CA VAL A 272 -7.84 -1.49 9.15
C VAL A 272 -8.48 -1.01 7.87
N THR A 273 -9.29 -1.86 7.23
CA THR A 273 -10.05 -1.57 6.00
C THR A 273 -11.54 -1.57 6.30
N PHE A 274 -12.29 -0.70 5.63
CA PHE A 274 -13.72 -0.55 5.78
C PHE A 274 -14.44 -0.93 4.47
N PRO A 275 -14.96 -2.16 4.35
CA PRO A 275 -15.77 -2.60 3.20
C PRO A 275 -16.89 -1.63 2.82
N GLY A 276 -17.09 -1.41 1.52
CA GLY A 276 -18.16 -0.58 0.97
C GLY A 276 -18.03 0.93 1.25
N SER A 277 -16.89 1.39 1.76
CA SER A 277 -16.65 2.79 2.10
C SER A 277 -16.22 3.65 0.91
N ALA A 278 -15.97 3.07 -0.26
CA ALA A 278 -15.75 3.81 -1.51
C ALA A 278 -16.89 4.81 -1.80
N ALA A 279 -18.12 4.50 -1.38
CA ALA A 279 -19.28 5.36 -1.53
C ALA A 279 -19.12 6.74 -0.85
N ASP A 280 -18.32 6.83 0.21
CA ASP A 280 -18.05 8.10 0.92
C ASP A 280 -17.26 9.10 0.06
N LEU A 281 -16.56 8.60 -0.95
CA LEU A 281 -15.77 9.42 -1.85
C LEU A 281 -16.59 9.93 -3.04
N GLY A 282 -17.79 9.40 -3.29
CA GLY A 282 -18.56 9.73 -4.50
C GLY A 282 -17.83 9.36 -5.79
N PRO A 283 -18.11 10.03 -6.94
CA PRO A 283 -17.48 9.69 -8.22
C PRO A 283 -15.96 9.84 -8.20
N SER A 284 -15.23 8.87 -8.77
CA SER A 284 -13.76 8.81 -8.81
C SER A 284 -13.09 10.05 -9.41
N SER A 285 -13.75 10.70 -10.37
CA SER A 285 -13.30 11.97 -10.96
C SER A 285 -13.19 13.13 -9.97
N THR A 286 -13.81 13.01 -8.79
CA THR A 286 -13.81 14.03 -7.73
C THR A 286 -12.85 13.73 -6.59
N TRP A 287 -12.10 12.62 -6.66
CA TRP A 287 -11.25 12.18 -5.56
C TRP A 287 -9.99 13.05 -5.49
N THR A 288 -9.63 13.45 -4.27
CA THR A 288 -8.35 14.10 -3.96
C THR A 288 -7.67 13.37 -2.80
N PRO A 289 -6.35 13.47 -2.63
CA PRO A 289 -5.66 12.86 -1.50
C PRO A 289 -6.25 13.26 -0.15
N GLU A 290 -6.62 14.53 0.02
CA GLU A 290 -7.20 15.08 1.26
C GLU A 290 -8.61 14.54 1.49
N LYS A 291 -9.38 14.30 0.43
CA LYS A 291 -10.72 13.71 0.52
C LYS A 291 -10.65 12.26 0.97
N VAL A 292 -9.70 11.48 0.43
CA VAL A 292 -9.43 10.10 0.86
C VAL A 292 -9.02 10.07 2.33
N GLU A 293 -8.04 10.89 2.71
CA GLU A 293 -7.53 10.91 4.09
C GLU A 293 -8.62 11.33 5.08
N ARG A 294 -9.43 12.35 4.75
CA ARG A 294 -10.54 12.79 5.59
C ARG A 294 -11.63 11.72 5.72
N ALA A 295 -12.07 11.12 4.61
CA ALA A 295 -13.12 10.11 4.66
C ALA A 295 -12.69 8.87 5.47
N ALA A 296 -11.44 8.42 5.28
CA ALA A 296 -10.88 7.33 6.05
C ALA A 296 -10.77 7.67 7.55
N ALA A 297 -10.39 8.90 7.89
CA ALA A 297 -10.35 9.38 9.26
C ALA A 297 -11.74 9.38 9.91
N GLU A 298 -12.79 9.77 9.20
CA GLU A 298 -14.17 9.70 9.71
C GLU A 298 -14.60 8.26 10.00
N ARG A 299 -14.33 7.31 9.08
CA ARG A 299 -14.59 5.88 9.31
C ARG A 299 -13.81 5.33 10.49
N PHE A 300 -12.54 5.73 10.62
CA PHE A 300 -11.70 5.30 11.73
C PHE A 300 -12.20 5.82 13.07
N LYS A 301 -12.59 7.09 13.17
CA LYS A 301 -13.25 7.64 14.37
C LYS A 301 -14.52 6.86 14.70
N ALA A 302 -15.39 6.62 13.72
CA ALA A 302 -16.61 5.85 13.94
C ALA A 302 -16.31 4.42 14.44
N TRP A 303 -15.32 3.76 13.87
CA TRP A 303 -14.83 2.44 14.30
C TRP A 303 -14.31 2.44 15.74
N GLY A 304 -13.73 3.56 16.17
CA GLY A 304 -13.25 3.82 17.53
C GLY A 304 -14.26 4.36 18.54
N GLY A 305 -15.56 4.31 18.25
CA GLY A 305 -16.59 4.86 19.15
C GLY A 305 -16.77 6.38 19.06
N GLY A 306 -16.48 6.97 17.90
CA GLY A 306 -16.70 8.39 17.60
C GLY A 306 -15.51 9.30 17.84
N SER A 307 -14.34 8.76 18.24
CA SER A 307 -13.13 9.57 18.48
C SER A 307 -11.88 8.92 17.91
N LEU A 308 -10.90 9.76 17.57
CA LEU A 308 -9.61 9.28 17.08
C LEU A 308 -8.83 8.53 18.16
N THR A 309 -8.90 9.02 19.41
CA THR A 309 -8.27 8.37 20.57
C THR A 309 -8.84 6.96 20.76
N GLY A 310 -10.17 6.81 20.74
CA GLY A 310 -10.80 5.50 20.85
C GLY A 310 -10.46 4.57 19.68
N ALA A 311 -10.30 5.12 18.48
CA ALA A 311 -9.89 4.36 17.30
C ALA A 311 -8.47 3.81 17.43
N LEU A 312 -7.52 4.64 17.87
CA LEU A 312 -6.15 4.22 18.14
C LEU A 312 -6.08 3.19 19.27
N GLN A 313 -6.83 3.39 20.35
CA GLN A 313 -6.91 2.42 21.45
C GLN A 313 -7.43 1.06 20.98
N ARG A 314 -8.52 1.03 20.19
CA ARG A 314 -9.05 -0.21 19.58
C ARG A 314 -8.04 -0.84 18.64
N MET A 315 -7.36 -0.06 17.80
CA MET A 315 -6.33 -0.54 16.88
C MET A 315 -5.17 -1.22 17.63
N PHE A 316 -4.69 -0.62 18.73
CA PHE A 316 -3.64 -1.22 19.55
C PHE A 316 -4.10 -2.50 20.23
N ALA A 317 -5.32 -2.54 20.77
CA ALA A 317 -5.89 -3.76 21.34
C ALA A 317 -5.97 -4.88 20.30
N CYS A 318 -6.40 -4.56 19.07
CA CYS A 318 -6.36 -5.50 17.96
C CYS A 318 -4.95 -5.96 17.62
N ALA A 319 -3.96 -5.06 17.54
CA ALA A 319 -2.58 -5.44 17.28
C ALA A 319 -2.03 -6.42 18.34
N GLN A 320 -2.36 -6.21 19.62
CA GLN A 320 -1.96 -7.12 20.70
C GLN A 320 -2.63 -8.48 20.59
N GLN A 321 -3.95 -8.51 20.35
CA GLN A 321 -4.70 -9.74 20.15
C GLN A 321 -4.22 -10.53 18.93
N TYR A 322 -3.95 -9.84 17.81
CA TYR A 322 -3.42 -10.46 16.60
C TYR A 322 -2.07 -11.15 16.86
N LYS A 323 -1.16 -10.45 17.54
CA LYS A 323 0.17 -10.98 17.89
C LYS A 323 0.09 -12.17 18.86
N SER A 324 -0.88 -12.18 19.78
CA SER A 324 -1.06 -13.31 20.68
C SER A 324 -1.62 -14.55 19.95
N GLN A 325 -2.55 -14.36 19.01
CA GLN A 325 -3.10 -15.43 18.18
C GLN A 325 -2.04 -16.07 17.27
N ILE A 326 -1.25 -15.26 16.54
CA ILE A 326 -0.19 -15.80 15.66
C ILE A 326 0.86 -16.58 16.44
N ARG A 327 1.28 -16.08 17.61
CA ARG A 327 2.25 -16.80 18.47
C ARG A 327 1.72 -18.16 18.93
N ALA A 328 0.41 -18.30 19.10
CA ALA A 328 -0.20 -19.57 19.47
C ALA A 328 -0.25 -20.55 18.30
N SER A 329 -0.46 -20.08 17.06
CA SER A 329 -0.51 -20.93 15.86
C SER A 329 0.86 -21.44 15.39
N ALA A 330 1.95 -20.84 15.87
CA ALA A 330 3.32 -21.21 15.51
C ALA A 330 3.99 -22.18 16.51
N ARG A 331 3.25 -22.63 17.54
CA ARG A 331 3.69 -23.64 18.52
C ARG A 331 2.95 -24.95 18.27
#